data_AF-A0A7L1NH69-F1
#
_entry.id   AF-A0A7L1NH69-F1
#
_cell.length_a   1.000
_cell.length_b   1.000
_cell.length_c   1.000
_cell.angle_alpha   90.00
_cell.angle_beta   90.00
_cell.angle_gamma   90.00
#
_symmetry.space_group_name_H-M   'P 1'
#
loop_
_entity.id
_entity.type
_entity.pdbx_description
1 polymer ?
#
loop_
_entity_poly.entity_id
_entity_poly.type
_entity_poly.pdbx_seq_one_letter_code
_entity_poly.pdbx_strand_id
1 'polypeptide(L)'
;VKSWADAFGGELYSIVTKYSGSLLLQKKYKDVEPTLKIKEVDGLELVKKFSEQMESMLRRKVEAVERLVEAAEDADLNHEYNSSLEFDYYNSLLINEKDENDNYVELGDEFILEPNEHFNNLLVNTTYSDIQLPTNVYNKDPDILNGVYMSEALNPIFVDNFERDPTLTWQYFGSSTGFFRLYPGIKWLPDENGVISFDCRNRGWYIQAATSPKDIVIIVDVSGSMKGLRMTIAKHTIITILDTLGENDFVNIIA
;
A
#
# COMPACT_ATOMS: atom_id res chain seq x y z
N VAL A 1 52.58 12.54 25.80
CA VAL A 1 51.30 12.19 25.13
C VAL A 1 51.46 12.11 23.61
N LYS A 2 51.84 13.18 22.91
CA LYS A 2 52.00 13.16 21.43
C LYS A 2 52.93 12.06 20.89
N SER A 3 54.16 11.99 21.40
CA SER A 3 55.12 10.95 21.01
C SER A 3 54.66 9.51 21.27
N TRP A 4 53.84 9.30 22.31
CA TRP A 4 53.28 7.98 22.61
C TRP A 4 52.15 7.62 21.62
N ALA A 5 51.30 8.59 21.28
CA ALA A 5 50.25 8.41 20.28
C ALA A 5 50.83 8.16 18.87
N ASP A 6 51.92 8.83 18.52
CA ASP A 6 52.60 8.62 17.23
C ASP A 6 53.23 7.21 17.15
N ALA A 7 53.85 6.74 18.24
CA ALA A 7 54.41 5.39 18.30
C ALA A 7 53.33 4.31 18.22
N PHE A 8 52.25 4.44 19.00
CA PHE A 8 51.12 3.53 18.98
C PHE A 8 50.40 3.52 17.63
N GLY A 9 50.21 4.70 17.02
CA GLY A 9 49.61 4.81 15.68
C GLY A 9 50.47 4.15 14.59
N GLY A 10 51.79 4.27 14.68
CA GLY A 10 52.74 3.59 13.79
C GLY A 10 52.68 2.07 13.92
N GLU A 11 52.65 1.54 15.15
CA GLU A 11 52.47 0.10 15.40
C GLU A 11 51.14 -0.40 14.86
N LEU A 12 50.04 0.29 15.16
CA LEU A 12 48.70 -0.07 14.67
C LEU A 12 48.64 -0.07 13.14
N TYR A 13 49.21 0.96 12.49
CA TYR A 13 49.30 1.03 11.03
C TYR A 13 50.08 -0.14 10.44
N SER A 14 51.19 -0.54 11.06
CA SER A 14 52.00 -1.67 10.61
C SER A 14 51.26 -3.01 10.71
N ILE A 15 50.55 -3.23 11.82
CA ILE A 15 49.73 -4.42 12.07
C ILE A 15 48.58 -4.44 11.07
N VAL A 16 47.82 -3.35 10.96
CA VAL A 16 46.67 -3.27 10.05
C VAL A 16 47.11 -3.46 8.60
N THR A 17 48.18 -2.81 8.14
CA THR A 17 48.66 -2.95 6.76
C THR A 17 49.13 -4.39 6.47
N LYS A 18 49.79 -5.04 7.42
CA LYS A 18 50.29 -6.41 7.27
C LYS A 18 49.15 -7.44 7.26
N TYR A 19 48.17 -7.32 8.15
CA TYR A 19 47.07 -8.29 8.25
C TYR A 19 45.90 -8.01 7.31
N SER A 20 45.60 -6.74 6.99
CA SER A 20 44.56 -6.40 5.99
C SER A 20 44.99 -6.77 4.57
N GLY A 21 46.30 -6.84 4.30
CA GLY A 21 46.82 -7.13 2.97
C GLY A 21 46.49 -6.05 1.93
N SER A 22 46.23 -4.80 2.36
CA SER A 22 45.87 -3.69 1.47
C SER A 22 46.87 -3.50 0.32
N LEU A 23 48.18 -3.63 0.60
CA LEU A 23 49.24 -3.56 -0.40
C LEU A 23 49.20 -4.73 -1.40
N LEU A 24 48.84 -5.93 -0.93
CA LEU A 24 48.68 -7.11 -1.79
C LEU A 24 47.46 -6.95 -2.70
N LEU A 25 46.35 -6.43 -2.16
CA LEU A 25 45.14 -6.14 -2.94
C LEU A 25 45.41 -5.10 -4.03
N GLN A 26 46.10 -4.00 -3.68
CA GLN A 26 46.47 -2.96 -4.65
C GLN A 26 47.34 -3.52 -5.78
N LYS A 27 48.30 -4.40 -5.44
CA LYS A 27 49.16 -5.06 -6.43
C LYS A 27 48.35 -5.98 -7.35
N LYS A 28 47.50 -6.84 -6.77
CA LYS A 28 46.61 -7.71 -7.57
C LYS A 28 45.66 -6.92 -8.46
N TYR A 29 45.17 -5.77 -7.99
CA TYR A 29 44.30 -4.90 -8.78
C TYR A 29 45.00 -4.36 -10.02
N LYS A 30 46.30 -3.98 -9.90
CA LYS A 30 47.13 -3.59 -11.04
C LYS A 30 47.44 -4.76 -11.98
N ASP A 31 47.62 -5.97 -11.43
CA ASP A 31 47.85 -7.18 -12.24
C ASP A 31 46.62 -7.52 -13.11
N VAL A 32 45.40 -7.23 -12.62
CA VAL A 32 44.13 -7.42 -13.37
C VAL A 32 43.63 -6.14 -14.05
N GLU A 33 44.28 -5.00 -13.89
CA GLU A 33 43.92 -3.75 -14.55
C GLU A 33 43.82 -3.88 -16.09
N PRO A 34 44.66 -4.66 -16.79
CA PRO A 34 44.52 -4.87 -18.23
C PRO A 34 43.23 -5.62 -18.62
N THR A 35 42.64 -6.40 -17.72
CA THR A 35 41.36 -7.10 -17.95
C THR A 35 40.15 -6.27 -17.52
N LEU A 36 40.36 -5.19 -16.76
CA LEU A 36 39.32 -4.28 -16.28
C LEU A 36 39.24 -3.04 -17.17
N LYS A 37 38.02 -2.67 -17.58
CA LYS A 37 37.77 -1.40 -18.27
C LYS A 37 37.32 -0.37 -17.26
N ILE A 38 38.21 0.55 -16.88
CA ILE A 38 37.83 1.74 -16.11
C ILE A 38 36.98 2.62 -17.03
N LYS A 39 35.72 2.84 -16.64
CA LYS A 39 34.81 3.75 -17.33
C LYS A 39 34.55 4.93 -16.42
N GLU A 40 34.75 6.13 -16.95
CA GLU A 40 34.28 7.35 -16.29
C GLU A 40 32.75 7.34 -16.29
N VAL A 41 32.15 7.69 -15.16
CA VAL A 41 30.69 7.74 -14.99
C VAL A 41 30.29 9.21 -14.97
N ASP A 42 29.60 9.65 -16.01
CA ASP A 42 28.97 10.98 -16.02
C ASP A 42 27.67 10.94 -15.21
N GLY A 43 27.65 11.70 -14.12
CA GLY A 43 26.48 11.82 -13.25
C GLY A 43 25.29 12.47 -13.95
N LEU A 44 25.50 13.41 -14.88
CA LEU A 44 24.40 14.08 -15.59
C LEU A 44 23.72 13.14 -16.58
N GLU A 45 24.51 12.36 -17.33
CA GLU A 45 23.99 11.32 -18.22
C GLU A 45 23.20 10.26 -17.43
N LEU A 46 23.74 9.86 -16.28
CA LEU A 46 23.10 8.86 -15.42
C LEU A 46 21.75 9.37 -14.89
N VAL A 47 21.69 10.60 -14.37
CA VAL A 47 20.43 11.20 -13.89
C VAL A 47 19.41 11.32 -15.01
N LYS A 48 19.84 11.72 -16.21
CA LYS A 48 18.95 11.80 -17.38
C LYS A 48 18.38 10.43 -17.74
N LYS A 49 19.22 9.40 -17.77
CA LYS A 49 18.79 8.02 -18.04
C LYS A 49 17.81 7.51 -16.98
N PHE A 50 18.06 7.80 -15.70
CA PHE A 50 17.14 7.45 -14.62
C PHE A 50 15.80 8.18 -14.75
N SER A 51 15.83 9.46 -15.09
CA SER A 51 14.63 10.26 -15.34
C SER A 51 13.77 9.65 -16.45
N GLU A 52 14.37 9.27 -17.58
CA GLU A 52 13.67 8.62 -18.70
C GLU A 52 13.09 7.26 -18.31
N GLN A 53 13.83 6.45 -17.55
CA GLN A 53 13.34 5.16 -17.04
C GLN A 53 12.17 5.33 -16.06
N MET A 54 12.26 6.32 -15.17
CA MET A 54 11.22 6.61 -14.19
C MET A 54 9.97 7.15 -14.88
N GLU A 55 10.11 8.02 -15.87
CA GLU A 55 9.00 8.51 -16.69
C GLU A 55 8.28 7.36 -17.40
N SER A 56 9.02 6.46 -18.04
CA SER A 56 8.43 5.29 -18.71
C SER A 56 7.73 4.34 -17.74
N MET A 57 8.28 4.15 -16.53
CA MET A 57 7.68 3.31 -15.50
C MET A 57 6.39 3.95 -14.95
N LEU A 58 6.41 5.25 -14.64
CA LEU A 58 5.23 5.96 -14.16
C LEU A 58 4.14 6.03 -15.22
N ARG A 59 4.50 6.24 -16.50
CA ARG A 59 3.53 6.27 -17.60
C ARG A 59 2.77 4.96 -17.73
N ARG A 60 3.45 3.82 -17.67
CA ARG A 60 2.80 2.49 -17.70
C ARG A 60 1.84 2.28 -16.53
N LYS A 61 2.19 2.79 -15.34
CA LYS A 61 1.31 2.74 -14.17
C LYS A 61 0.07 3.62 -14.33
N VAL A 62 0.23 4.81 -14.93
CA VAL A 62 -0.91 5.68 -15.24
C VAL A 62 -1.84 5.01 -16.24
N GLU A 63 -1.30 4.44 -17.32
CA GLU A 63 -2.09 3.71 -18.32
C GLU A 63 -2.86 2.53 -17.70
N ALA A 64 -2.27 1.79 -16.75
CA ALA A 64 -2.95 0.71 -16.04
C ALA A 64 -4.13 1.23 -15.18
N VAL A 65 -3.96 2.38 -14.53
CA VAL A 65 -5.02 3.02 -13.73
C VAL A 65 -6.13 3.58 -14.62
N GLU A 66 -5.79 4.24 -15.73
CA GLU A 66 -6.77 4.77 -16.69
C GLU A 66 -7.72 3.67 -17.19
N ARG A 67 -7.17 2.50 -17.54
CA ARG A 67 -7.96 1.34 -17.96
C ARG A 67 -8.89 0.80 -16.88
N LEU A 68 -8.46 0.84 -15.62
CA LEU A 68 -9.30 0.45 -14.48
C LEU A 68 -10.41 1.46 -14.25
N VAL A 69 -10.14 2.75 -14.42
CA VAL A 69 -11.15 3.82 -14.31
C VAL A 69 -12.19 3.67 -15.40
N GLU A 70 -11.78 3.53 -16.67
CA GLU A 70 -12.71 3.32 -17.79
C GLU A 70 -13.59 2.09 -17.56
N ALA A 71 -13.00 0.96 -17.15
CA ALA A 71 -13.75 -0.27 -16.87
C ALA A 71 -14.71 -0.12 -15.68
N ALA A 72 -14.32 0.65 -14.65
CA ALA A 72 -15.18 0.94 -13.51
C ALA A 72 -16.36 1.84 -13.91
N GLU A 73 -16.12 2.90 -14.68
CA GLU A 73 -17.18 3.80 -15.15
C GLU A 73 -18.16 3.08 -16.07
N ASP A 74 -17.66 2.25 -17.00
CA ASP A 74 -18.50 1.45 -17.89
C ASP A 74 -19.33 0.42 -17.13
N ALA A 75 -18.74 -0.24 -16.13
CA ALA A 75 -19.46 -1.22 -15.32
C ALA A 75 -20.51 -0.57 -14.41
N ASP A 76 -20.26 0.64 -13.89
CA ASP A 76 -21.24 1.39 -13.10
C ASP A 76 -22.39 1.91 -13.96
N LEU A 77 -22.08 2.43 -15.16
CA LEU A 77 -23.08 2.91 -16.12
C LEU A 77 -24.05 1.82 -16.56
N ASN A 78 -23.55 0.59 -16.73
CA ASN A 78 -24.35 -0.55 -17.20
C ASN A 78 -25.06 -1.30 -16.04
N HIS A 79 -24.74 -0.98 -14.78
CA HIS A 79 -25.31 -1.67 -13.63
C HIS A 79 -26.62 -1.03 -13.18
N GLU A 80 -27.69 -1.83 -13.07
CA GLU A 80 -28.95 -1.40 -12.48
C GLU A 80 -29.06 -1.88 -11.02
N TYR A 81 -29.39 -0.95 -10.13
CA TYR A 81 -29.52 -1.26 -8.71
C TYR A 81 -30.62 -2.28 -8.44
N ASN A 82 -30.27 -3.37 -7.76
CA ASN A 82 -31.19 -4.41 -7.35
C ASN A 82 -31.10 -4.67 -5.83
N SER A 83 -32.17 -4.33 -5.11
CA SER A 83 -32.23 -4.49 -3.64
C SER A 83 -32.33 -5.93 -3.15
N SER A 84 -32.69 -6.88 -4.04
CA SER A 84 -32.84 -8.30 -3.73
C SER A 84 -31.73 -9.14 -4.36
N LEU A 85 -30.60 -8.52 -4.73
CA LEU A 85 -29.44 -9.21 -5.27
C LEU A 85 -28.81 -10.08 -4.18
N GLU A 86 -28.73 -11.38 -4.42
CA GLU A 86 -27.88 -12.30 -3.65
C GLU A 86 -26.65 -12.60 -4.50
N PHE A 87 -25.47 -12.23 -3.98
CA PHE A 87 -24.20 -12.41 -4.67
C PHE A 87 -23.12 -12.84 -3.69
N ASP A 88 -22.48 -13.96 -4.00
CA ASP A 88 -21.37 -14.50 -3.23
C ASP A 88 -20.05 -13.95 -3.76
N TYR A 89 -19.18 -13.53 -2.85
CA TYR A 89 -17.86 -12.98 -3.15
C TYR A 89 -16.82 -13.45 -2.14
N TYR A 90 -15.54 -13.38 -2.51
CA TYR A 90 -14.44 -13.75 -1.63
C TYR A 90 -14.19 -12.67 -0.58
N ASN A 91 -14.63 -12.93 0.65
CA ASN A 91 -14.33 -12.04 1.77
C ASN A 91 -12.94 -12.35 2.32
N SER A 92 -12.05 -11.36 2.29
CA SER A 92 -10.62 -11.52 2.63
C SER A 92 -10.35 -12.01 4.06
N LEU A 93 -11.31 -11.84 4.97
CA LEU A 93 -11.29 -12.38 6.33
C LEU A 93 -11.64 -13.86 6.38
N LEU A 94 -12.71 -14.23 5.67
CA LEU A 94 -13.36 -15.53 5.78
C LEU A 94 -12.78 -16.56 4.81
N ILE A 95 -11.94 -16.14 3.85
CA ILE A 95 -11.33 -17.08 2.90
C ILE A 95 -10.61 -18.22 3.62
N ASN A 96 -10.86 -19.45 3.15
CA ASN A 96 -10.34 -20.69 3.73
C ASN A 96 -10.71 -20.91 5.20
N GLU A 97 -11.73 -20.23 5.75
CA GLU A 97 -12.28 -20.56 7.05
C GLU A 97 -13.30 -21.68 6.93
N LYS A 98 -13.17 -22.67 7.82
CA LYS A 98 -14.05 -23.83 7.88
C LYS A 98 -14.76 -23.87 9.22
N ASP A 99 -16.04 -24.23 9.17
CA ASP A 99 -16.87 -24.45 10.34
C ASP A 99 -16.54 -25.79 11.03
N GLU A 100 -17.13 -26.06 12.20
CA GLU A 100 -16.95 -27.29 12.99
C GLU A 100 -17.24 -28.57 12.19
N ASN A 101 -18.01 -28.46 11.11
CA ASN A 101 -18.39 -29.56 10.20
C ASN A 101 -17.48 -29.71 8.97
N ASP A 102 -16.32 -29.02 8.92
CA ASP A 102 -15.37 -28.99 7.80
C ASP A 102 -15.93 -28.39 6.48
N ASN A 103 -17.09 -27.73 6.54
CA ASN A 103 -17.66 -26.95 5.44
C ASN A 103 -17.09 -25.53 5.46
N TYR A 104 -16.90 -24.93 4.28
CA TYR A 104 -16.51 -23.52 4.17
C TYR A 104 -17.60 -22.60 4.75
N VAL A 105 -17.16 -21.56 5.45
CA VAL A 105 -18.06 -20.51 5.97
C VAL A 105 -18.64 -19.71 4.80
N GLU A 106 -19.84 -19.15 4.96
CA GLU A 106 -20.47 -18.27 3.97
C GLU A 106 -19.52 -17.10 3.59
N LEU A 107 -19.29 -16.87 2.30
CA LEU A 107 -18.28 -15.94 1.73
C LEU A 107 -16.80 -16.33 1.96
N GLY A 108 -16.56 -17.53 2.51
CA GLY A 108 -15.26 -18.09 2.87
C GLY A 108 -14.86 -19.30 2.01
N ASP A 109 -15.25 -19.29 0.73
CA ASP A 109 -14.97 -20.36 -0.23
C ASP A 109 -13.48 -20.68 -0.39
N GLU A 110 -13.20 -21.82 -1.04
CA GLU A 110 -11.84 -22.24 -1.34
C GLU A 110 -11.10 -21.17 -2.15
N PHE A 111 -10.02 -20.65 -1.56
CA PHE A 111 -9.20 -19.62 -2.16
C PHE A 111 -7.74 -20.07 -2.16
N ILE A 112 -7.25 -20.50 -3.33
CA ILE A 112 -5.90 -21.03 -3.48
C ILE A 112 -4.90 -19.87 -3.32
N LEU A 113 -4.14 -19.92 -2.23
CA LEU A 113 -3.10 -18.93 -1.94
C LEU A 113 -1.73 -19.55 -2.15
N GLU A 114 -0.94 -18.98 -3.06
CA GLU A 114 0.40 -19.44 -3.37
C GLU A 114 1.44 -18.40 -2.92
N PRO A 115 2.59 -18.82 -2.38
CA PRO A 115 3.66 -17.90 -2.03
C PRO A 115 4.26 -17.30 -3.30
N ASN A 116 4.29 -15.96 -3.38
CA ASN A 116 4.81 -15.26 -4.55
C ASN A 116 6.00 -14.36 -4.18
N GLU A 117 7.16 -14.58 -4.80
CA GLU A 117 8.38 -13.78 -4.58
C GLU A 117 8.17 -12.29 -4.88
N HIS A 118 7.32 -11.96 -5.86
CA HIS A 118 7.00 -10.59 -6.23
C HIS A 118 6.31 -9.82 -5.09
N PHE A 119 5.57 -10.53 -4.23
CA PHE A 119 4.83 -9.98 -3.10
C PHE A 119 5.49 -10.32 -1.76
N ASN A 120 6.82 -10.30 -1.69
CA ASN A 120 7.59 -10.61 -0.48
C ASN A 120 7.30 -12.01 0.10
N ASN A 121 7.07 -13.02 -0.76
CA ASN A 121 6.67 -14.38 -0.37
C ASN A 121 5.35 -14.44 0.43
N LEU A 122 4.49 -13.43 0.28
CA LEU A 122 3.15 -13.49 0.81
C LEU A 122 2.32 -14.52 0.03
N LEU A 123 1.39 -15.14 0.74
CA LEU A 123 0.39 -16.03 0.21
C LEU A 123 -0.65 -15.19 -0.53
N VAL A 124 -0.64 -15.23 -1.86
CA VAL A 124 -1.49 -14.41 -2.72
C VAL A 124 -2.20 -15.29 -3.76
N ASN A 125 -3.35 -14.83 -4.24
CA ASN A 125 -4.05 -15.44 -5.37
C ASN A 125 -3.98 -14.52 -6.58
N THR A 126 -3.28 -14.95 -7.63
CA THR A 126 -3.12 -14.19 -8.88
C THR A 126 -4.28 -14.37 -9.86
N THR A 127 -5.28 -15.19 -9.54
CA THR A 127 -6.44 -15.42 -10.41
C THR A 127 -7.61 -14.53 -10.04
N TYR A 128 -7.83 -14.32 -8.74
CA TYR A 128 -9.00 -13.59 -8.22
C TYR A 128 -8.59 -12.47 -7.28
N SER A 129 -9.40 -11.41 -7.26
CA SER A 129 -9.34 -10.38 -6.22
C SER A 129 -10.12 -10.82 -4.99
N ASP A 130 -9.75 -10.29 -3.82
CA ASP A 130 -10.52 -10.41 -2.59
C ASP A 130 -11.22 -9.09 -2.25
N ILE A 131 -12.19 -9.16 -1.35
CA ILE A 131 -12.92 -7.99 -0.86
C ILE A 131 -12.81 -7.92 0.65
N GLN A 132 -12.29 -6.79 1.12
CA GLN A 132 -12.21 -6.45 2.52
C GLN A 132 -13.33 -5.47 2.88
N LEU A 133 -13.99 -5.74 4.00
CA LEU A 133 -14.96 -4.83 4.59
C LEU A 133 -14.51 -4.40 5.98
N PRO A 134 -14.71 -3.13 6.35
CA PRO A 134 -14.55 -2.68 7.72
C PRO A 134 -15.52 -3.41 8.65
N THR A 135 -15.10 -3.65 9.89
CA THR A 135 -15.88 -4.42 10.88
C THR A 135 -17.27 -3.79 11.18
N ASN A 136 -17.45 -2.49 10.94
CA ASN A 136 -18.71 -1.78 11.14
C ASN A 136 -19.68 -1.85 9.95
N VAL A 137 -19.28 -2.43 8.81
CA VAL A 137 -20.09 -2.55 7.60
C VAL A 137 -20.65 -3.97 7.50
N TYR A 138 -21.93 -4.10 7.16
CA TYR A 138 -22.58 -5.38 7.02
C TYR A 138 -22.36 -5.98 5.62
N ASN A 139 -21.87 -7.22 5.56
CA ASN A 139 -21.51 -7.89 4.30
C ASN A 139 -22.68 -8.05 3.31
N LYS A 140 -23.93 -8.22 3.80
CA LYS A 140 -25.12 -8.42 2.97
C LYS A 140 -25.95 -7.16 2.78
N ASP A 141 -25.37 -6.00 3.04
CA ASP A 141 -26.04 -4.74 2.72
C ASP A 141 -26.26 -4.68 1.20
N PRO A 142 -27.50 -4.42 0.71
CA PRO A 142 -27.76 -4.32 -0.73
C PRO A 142 -26.84 -3.34 -1.44
N ASP A 143 -26.45 -2.23 -0.81
CA ASP A 143 -25.58 -1.23 -1.43
C ASP A 143 -24.16 -1.78 -1.65
N ILE A 144 -23.68 -2.59 -0.70
CA ILE A 144 -22.40 -3.29 -0.80
C ILE A 144 -22.48 -4.37 -1.89
N LEU A 145 -23.52 -5.21 -1.86
CA LEU A 145 -23.65 -6.33 -2.81
C LEU A 145 -23.72 -5.83 -4.26
N ASN A 146 -24.45 -4.73 -4.51
CA ASN A 146 -24.52 -4.12 -5.83
C ASN A 146 -23.14 -3.58 -6.28
N GLY A 147 -22.41 -2.88 -5.40
CA GLY A 147 -21.08 -2.38 -5.73
C GLY A 147 -20.04 -3.49 -5.90
N VAL A 148 -20.12 -4.54 -5.09
CA VAL A 148 -19.30 -5.73 -5.22
C VAL A 148 -19.56 -6.42 -6.56
N TYR A 149 -20.82 -6.62 -6.92
CA TYR A 149 -21.21 -7.20 -8.20
C TYR A 149 -20.71 -6.37 -9.39
N MET A 150 -20.91 -5.05 -9.35
CA MET A 150 -20.41 -4.14 -10.40
C MET A 150 -18.88 -4.21 -10.52
N SER A 151 -18.17 -4.29 -9.41
CA SER A 151 -16.69 -4.36 -9.40
C SER A 151 -16.11 -5.69 -9.88
N GLU A 152 -16.93 -6.74 -10.13
CA GLU A 152 -16.47 -7.99 -10.75
C GLU A 152 -15.87 -7.77 -12.14
N ALA A 153 -16.37 -6.77 -12.87
CA ALA A 153 -15.85 -6.39 -14.18
C ALA A 153 -14.37 -5.98 -14.15
N LEU A 154 -13.83 -5.63 -12.97
CA LEU A 154 -12.43 -5.22 -12.80
C LEU A 154 -11.46 -6.41 -12.75
N ASN A 155 -11.92 -7.61 -12.36
CA ASN A 155 -11.08 -8.81 -12.27
C ASN A 155 -10.27 -9.10 -13.55
N PRO A 156 -10.87 -9.18 -14.75
CA PRO A 156 -10.10 -9.42 -15.97
C PRO A 156 -9.09 -8.31 -16.27
N ILE A 157 -9.40 -7.06 -15.91
CA ILE A 157 -8.51 -5.92 -16.14
C ILE A 157 -7.31 -5.97 -15.19
N PHE A 158 -7.53 -6.37 -13.93
CA PHE A 158 -6.44 -6.55 -12.98
C PHE A 158 -5.43 -7.60 -13.45
N VAL A 159 -5.92 -8.73 -13.96
CA VAL A 159 -5.08 -9.80 -14.51
C VAL A 159 -4.32 -9.32 -15.75
N ASP A 160 -5.01 -8.73 -16.73
CA ASP A 160 -4.38 -8.23 -17.96
C ASP A 160 -3.36 -7.11 -17.68
N ASN A 161 -3.61 -6.23 -16.70
CA ASN A 161 -2.63 -5.23 -16.28
C ASN A 161 -1.37 -5.88 -15.70
N PHE A 162 -1.53 -6.90 -14.85
CA PHE A 162 -0.39 -7.62 -14.26
C PHE A 162 0.40 -8.42 -15.30
N GLU A 163 -0.27 -9.03 -16.29
CA GLU A 163 0.40 -9.71 -17.40
C GLU A 163 1.21 -8.74 -18.29
N ARG A 164 0.71 -7.51 -18.48
CA ARG A 164 1.41 -6.46 -19.25
C ARG A 164 2.59 -5.85 -18.52
N ASP A 165 2.45 -5.63 -17.21
CA ASP A 165 3.51 -5.08 -16.39
C ASP A 165 3.72 -5.90 -15.11
N PRO A 166 4.65 -6.88 -15.14
CA PRO A 166 5.00 -7.70 -13.98
C PRO A 166 5.65 -6.93 -12.82
N THR A 167 5.89 -5.61 -12.96
CA THR A 167 6.38 -4.76 -11.86
C THR A 167 5.25 -4.11 -11.04
N LEU A 168 3.99 -4.33 -11.43
CA LEU A 168 2.83 -3.88 -10.68
C LEU A 168 2.67 -4.67 -9.40
N THR A 169 2.62 -3.96 -8.28
CA THR A 169 2.38 -4.53 -6.96
C THR A 169 0.88 -4.73 -6.74
N TRP A 170 0.27 -3.87 -5.93
CA TRP A 170 -1.13 -3.99 -5.54
C TRP A 170 -1.99 -3.14 -6.46
N GLN A 171 -3.04 -3.74 -7.00
CA GLN A 171 -4.12 -3.03 -7.67
C GLN A 171 -5.33 -3.08 -6.75
N TYR A 172 -5.99 -1.95 -6.55
CA TYR A 172 -7.11 -1.88 -5.62
C TYR A 172 -8.16 -0.87 -6.05
N PHE A 173 -9.39 -1.16 -5.62
CA PHE A 173 -10.55 -0.31 -5.80
C PHE A 173 -11.19 -0.05 -4.43
N GLY A 174 -11.25 1.22 -4.03
CA GLY A 174 -11.96 1.64 -2.82
C GLY A 174 -13.32 2.20 -3.18
N SER A 175 -14.39 1.59 -2.66
CA SER A 175 -15.74 2.09 -2.88
C SER A 175 -16.10 3.20 -1.88
N SER A 176 -16.97 4.12 -2.30
CA SER A 176 -17.61 5.10 -1.43
C SER A 176 -18.50 4.45 -0.36
N THR A 177 -19.04 3.25 -0.65
CA THR A 177 -19.83 2.44 0.29
C THR A 177 -18.98 1.81 1.40
N GLY A 178 -17.65 1.72 1.21
CA GLY A 178 -16.69 1.31 2.23
C GLY A 178 -16.07 -0.07 2.04
N PHE A 179 -16.49 -0.86 1.04
CA PHE A 179 -15.76 -2.08 0.67
C PHE A 179 -14.50 -1.75 -0.12
N PHE A 180 -13.49 -2.62 0.03
CA PHE A 180 -12.19 -2.49 -0.60
C PHE A 180 -11.87 -3.77 -1.38
N ARG A 181 -11.77 -3.69 -2.70
CA ARG A 181 -11.37 -4.81 -3.56
C ARG A 181 -9.86 -4.73 -3.82
N LEU A 182 -9.15 -5.83 -3.62
CA LEU A 182 -7.70 -5.89 -3.75
C LEU A 182 -7.27 -7.05 -4.66
N TYR A 183 -6.29 -6.78 -5.52
CA TYR A 183 -5.67 -7.75 -6.39
C TYR A 183 -4.14 -7.66 -6.33
N PRO A 184 -3.42 -8.79 -6.26
CA PRO A 184 -3.92 -10.16 -6.07
C PRO A 184 -4.59 -10.35 -4.71
N GLY A 185 -5.55 -11.26 -4.58
CA GLY A 185 -6.29 -11.46 -3.33
C GLY A 185 -5.43 -12.08 -2.23
N ILE A 186 -5.65 -11.68 -0.97
CA ILE A 186 -4.89 -12.15 0.19
C ILE A 186 -5.77 -12.50 1.38
N LYS A 187 -5.26 -13.32 2.31
CA LYS A 187 -5.96 -13.51 3.58
C LYS A 187 -5.60 -12.38 4.53
N TRP A 188 -6.60 -11.61 4.95
CA TRP A 188 -6.44 -10.60 5.99
C TRP A 188 -6.53 -11.25 7.36
N LEU A 189 -5.62 -10.85 8.24
CA LEU A 189 -5.60 -11.33 9.62
C LEU A 189 -6.18 -10.23 10.51
N PRO A 190 -7.27 -10.49 11.25
CA PRO A 190 -7.78 -9.54 12.22
C PRO A 190 -6.82 -9.38 13.41
N ASP A 191 -6.95 -8.27 14.14
CA ASP A 191 -6.20 -8.04 15.38
C ASP A 191 -6.60 -9.06 16.47
N GLU A 192 -5.88 -9.09 17.61
CA GLU A 192 -6.16 -9.99 18.76
C GLU A 192 -7.63 -9.97 19.24
N ASN A 193 -8.35 -8.88 18.98
CA ASN A 193 -9.76 -8.70 19.33
C ASN A 193 -10.73 -9.08 18.19
N GLY A 194 -10.26 -9.65 17.09
CA GLY A 194 -11.08 -10.01 15.93
C GLY A 194 -11.54 -8.82 15.09
N VAL A 195 -10.96 -7.63 15.29
CA VAL A 195 -11.38 -6.38 14.62
C VAL A 195 -10.38 -6.01 13.53
N ILE A 196 -10.89 -5.68 12.34
CA ILE A 196 -10.14 -4.96 11.32
C ILE A 196 -10.47 -3.48 11.43
N SER A 197 -9.45 -2.69 11.75
CA SER A 197 -9.49 -1.22 11.79
C SER A 197 -9.30 -0.56 10.42
N PHE A 198 -9.10 -1.36 9.37
CA PHE A 198 -8.92 -0.86 8.02
C PHE A 198 -10.25 -0.42 7.40
N ASP A 199 -10.33 0.86 7.06
CA ASP A 199 -11.35 1.46 6.18
C ASP A 199 -10.64 2.19 5.04
N CYS A 200 -10.99 1.90 3.80
CA CYS A 200 -10.37 2.50 2.62
C CYS A 200 -10.62 4.01 2.55
N ARG A 201 -11.76 4.50 3.06
CA ARG A 201 -12.18 5.91 2.97
C ARG A 201 -11.35 6.84 3.85
N ASN A 202 -10.76 6.29 4.90
CA ASN A 202 -9.91 7.04 5.83
C ASN A 202 -8.43 7.02 5.41
N ARG A 203 -8.10 6.42 4.25
CA ARG A 203 -6.71 6.34 3.78
C ARG A 203 -6.30 7.60 3.05
N GLY A 204 -5.06 8.02 3.27
CA GLY A 204 -4.50 9.23 2.65
C GLY A 204 -4.61 9.21 1.11
N TRP A 205 -4.37 8.07 0.47
CA TRP A 205 -4.53 7.93 -1.00
C TRP A 205 -5.98 8.14 -1.45
N TYR A 206 -6.96 7.68 -0.69
CA TYR A 206 -8.38 7.83 -1.02
C TYR A 206 -8.81 9.28 -0.82
N ILE A 207 -8.43 9.88 0.30
CA ILE A 207 -8.78 11.28 0.64
C ILE A 207 -8.16 12.26 -0.35
N GLN A 208 -6.90 12.03 -0.75
CA GLN A 208 -6.20 12.87 -1.74
C GLN A 208 -6.82 12.77 -3.14
N ALA A 209 -7.40 11.61 -3.49
CA ALA A 209 -8.12 11.44 -4.75
C ALA A 209 -9.53 12.02 -4.69
N ALA A 210 -10.22 11.88 -3.55
CA ALA A 210 -11.61 12.30 -3.39
C ALA A 210 -11.77 13.81 -3.13
N THR A 211 -10.76 14.47 -2.56
CA THR A 211 -10.84 15.88 -2.15
C THR A 211 -9.65 16.69 -2.65
N SER A 212 -9.89 17.93 -3.03
CA SER A 212 -8.83 18.90 -3.32
C SER A 212 -8.20 19.43 -2.01
N PRO A 213 -6.98 19.97 -2.07
CA PRO A 213 -6.38 20.70 -0.94
C PRO A 213 -7.35 21.74 -0.36
N LYS A 214 -7.46 21.78 0.96
CA LYS A 214 -8.46 22.58 1.68
C LYS A 214 -7.89 23.32 2.89
N ASP A 215 -8.41 24.52 3.10
CA ASP A 215 -8.10 25.38 4.25
C ASP A 215 -9.26 25.30 5.25
N ILE A 216 -9.01 24.74 6.44
CA ILE A 216 -10.04 24.49 7.46
C ILE A 216 -9.76 25.32 8.71
N VAL A 217 -10.81 25.92 9.27
CA VAL A 217 -10.79 26.53 10.60
C VAL A 217 -11.76 25.78 11.51
N ILE A 218 -11.22 25.14 12.55
CA ILE A 218 -12.00 24.42 13.55
C ILE A 218 -12.27 25.36 14.72
N ILE A 219 -13.54 25.62 15.01
CA ILE A 219 -13.96 26.44 16.16
C ILE A 219 -14.46 25.51 17.26
N VAL A 220 -13.87 25.62 18.46
CA VAL A 220 -14.12 24.73 19.59
C VAL A 220 -14.80 25.51 20.71
N ASP A 221 -16.00 25.09 21.11
CA ASP A 221 -16.67 25.69 22.26
C ASP A 221 -15.97 25.29 23.58
N VAL A 222 -15.46 26.28 24.31
CA VAL A 222 -14.84 26.13 25.65
C VAL A 222 -15.72 26.64 26.79
N SER A 223 -17.01 26.86 26.53
CA SER A 223 -18.00 27.26 27.53
C SER A 223 -18.11 26.27 28.70
N GLY A 224 -18.66 26.73 29.82
CA GLY A 224 -18.85 25.91 31.01
C GLY A 224 -19.69 24.64 30.77
N SER A 225 -20.57 24.64 29.76
CA SER A 225 -21.39 23.50 29.34
C SER A 225 -20.61 22.37 28.70
N MET A 226 -19.36 22.60 28.28
CA MET A 226 -18.52 21.60 27.65
C MET A 226 -17.68 20.80 28.66
N LYS A 227 -17.72 21.13 29.95
CA LYS A 227 -16.96 20.43 30.99
C LYS A 227 -17.31 18.94 31.07
N GLY A 228 -16.29 18.10 31.28
CA GLY A 228 -16.43 16.65 31.42
C GLY A 228 -16.45 15.93 30.07
N LEU A 229 -17.39 15.00 29.90
CA LEU A 229 -17.44 14.09 28.75
C LEU A 229 -17.51 14.82 27.40
N ARG A 230 -18.23 15.95 27.32
CA ARG A 230 -18.40 16.70 26.07
C ARG A 230 -17.08 17.25 25.53
N MET A 231 -16.22 17.79 26.38
CA MET A 231 -14.87 18.25 25.98
C MET A 231 -13.99 17.07 25.52
N THR A 232 -14.09 15.91 26.17
CA THR A 232 -13.34 14.72 25.74
C THR A 232 -13.80 14.24 24.37
N ILE A 233 -15.11 14.17 24.14
CA ILE A 233 -15.67 13.82 22.82
C ILE A 233 -15.24 14.85 21.78
N ALA A 234 -15.36 16.16 22.07
CA ALA A 234 -14.93 17.21 21.15
C ALA A 234 -13.45 17.08 20.78
N LYS A 235 -12.57 16.86 21.76
CA LYS A 235 -11.14 16.61 21.51
C LYS A 235 -10.91 15.38 20.63
N HIS A 236 -11.62 14.28 20.90
CA HIS A 236 -11.50 13.07 20.11
C HIS A 236 -11.97 13.31 18.66
N THR A 237 -13.11 13.98 18.47
CA THR A 237 -13.62 14.35 17.15
C THR A 237 -12.64 15.26 16.39
N ILE A 238 -12.02 16.23 17.06
CA ILE A 238 -10.99 17.09 16.43
C ILE A 238 -9.82 16.23 15.96
N ILE A 239 -9.32 15.31 16.79
CA ILE A 239 -8.23 14.40 16.39
C ILE A 239 -8.64 13.57 15.18
N THR A 240 -9.84 12.98 15.18
CA THR A 240 -10.35 12.21 14.04
C THR A 240 -10.45 13.05 12.76
N ILE A 241 -10.85 14.32 12.86
CA ILE A 241 -10.85 15.24 11.69
C ILE A 241 -9.43 15.52 11.23
N LEU A 242 -8.49 15.77 12.16
CA LEU A 242 -7.08 16.01 11.82
C LEU A 242 -6.44 14.81 11.13
N ASP A 243 -6.82 13.58 11.50
CA ASP A 243 -6.34 12.35 10.86
C ASP A 243 -6.81 12.24 9.39
N THR A 244 -7.84 13.00 8.98
CA THR A 244 -8.29 13.07 7.58
C THR A 244 -7.58 14.14 6.75
N LEU A 245 -6.71 14.96 7.35
CA LEU A 245 -6.01 16.02 6.63
C LEU A 245 -4.74 15.51 5.96
N GLY A 246 -4.53 15.91 4.71
CA GLY A 246 -3.33 15.60 3.94
C GLY A 246 -2.20 16.61 4.18
N GLU A 247 -1.03 16.34 3.60
CA GLU A 247 0.14 17.25 3.67
C GLU A 247 -0.11 18.62 3.01
N ASN A 248 -1.06 18.68 2.08
CA ASN A 248 -1.42 19.90 1.35
C ASN A 248 -2.57 20.68 2.00
N ASP A 249 -3.13 20.20 3.10
CA ASP A 249 -4.26 20.84 3.79
C ASP A 249 -3.75 21.77 4.89
N PHE A 250 -4.34 22.97 4.98
CA PHE A 250 -4.04 23.91 6.06
C PHE A 250 -5.14 23.88 7.10
N VAL A 251 -4.76 23.89 8.37
CA VAL A 251 -5.72 23.89 9.48
C VAL A 251 -5.35 24.90 10.55
N ASN A 252 -6.35 25.59 11.07
CA ASN A 252 -6.22 26.38 12.29
C ASN A 252 -7.34 26.01 13.27
N ILE A 253 -7.04 26.06 14.57
CA ILE A 253 -7.98 25.71 15.63
C ILE A 253 -8.14 26.92 16.56
N ILE A 254 -9.37 27.38 16.70
CA ILE A 254 -9.76 28.51 17.56
C ILE A 254 -10.65 27.96 18.66
N ALA A 255 -10.36 28.30 19.90
CA ALA A 255 -11.09 27.86 21.10
C ALA A 255 -11.56 29.08 21.89
#